data_AF-A0A1I7YUX8-F1
#
_entry.id   AF-A0A1I7YUX8-F1
#
_cell.length_a   1.000
_cell.length_b   1.000
_cell.length_c   1.000
_cell.angle_alpha   90.00
_cell.angle_beta   90.00
_cell.angle_gamma   90.00
#
_symmetry.space_group_name_H-M   'P 1'
#
loop_
_entity.id
_entity.type
_entity.pdbx_description
1 polymer ?
#
loop_
_entity_poly.entity_id
_entity_poly.type
_entity_poly.pdbx_seq_one_letter_code
_entity_poly.pdbx_strand_id
1 'polypeptide(L)'
;MFDPKKLTTTGYLACLLQTVGVSSAPPHQEVFNEVYPSSRLLPPSSFRLTSFVKQHSIVPAPPLTVMSQSCYLARILLLTLLIFSEARHYEHKRHSNEAPFVDVNDQSEYISYDEHKKPYMLCMVTTAETTVSKRCYLPEQRSKSHDMGLACYALWHGNMVVQGCWTNQMTSLKQCEKRRCPSGTSTSGIYFCCCFGHECNDSFAAEE
;
A
#
# COMPACT_ATOMS: atom_id res chain seq x y z
N MET A 1 30.85 -32.68 -3.15
CA MET A 1 29.89 -33.40 -4.03
C MET A 1 28.97 -34.19 -3.11
N PHE A 2 27.79 -33.65 -2.81
CA PHE A 2 26.81 -34.26 -1.91
C PHE A 2 25.90 -35.18 -2.73
N ASP A 3 25.74 -36.42 -2.30
CA ASP A 3 24.93 -37.43 -2.99
C ASP A 3 23.47 -37.41 -2.44
N PRO A 4 22.49 -36.92 -3.21
CA PRO A 4 21.12 -36.71 -2.72
C PRO A 4 20.29 -38.00 -2.57
N LYS A 5 20.85 -39.18 -2.86
CA LYS A 5 20.09 -40.46 -2.89
C LYS A 5 20.07 -41.25 -1.58
N LYS A 6 20.58 -40.69 -0.47
CA LYS A 6 20.55 -41.32 0.86
C LYS A 6 19.77 -40.52 1.92
N LEU A 7 18.71 -39.82 1.55
CA LEU A 7 17.75 -39.31 2.52
C LEU A 7 16.63 -40.34 2.74
N THR A 8 16.77 -41.14 3.78
CA THR A 8 15.72 -42.04 4.28
C THR A 8 14.52 -41.25 4.79
N THR A 9 13.33 -41.59 4.26
CA THR A 9 12.01 -41.01 4.55
C THR A 9 11.67 -40.90 6.05
N THR A 10 12.33 -41.68 6.89
CA THR A 10 12.12 -41.73 8.34
C THR A 10 12.60 -40.48 9.09
N GLY A 11 13.53 -39.69 8.52
CA GLY A 11 14.06 -38.49 9.18
C GLY A 11 13.11 -37.28 9.17
N TYR A 12 12.22 -37.18 8.17
CA TYR A 12 11.30 -36.04 8.03
C TYR A 12 10.15 -36.08 9.04
N LEU A 13 9.65 -37.28 9.39
CA LEU A 13 8.56 -37.44 10.34
C LEU A 13 8.95 -37.08 11.79
N ALA A 14 10.22 -37.28 12.16
CA ALA A 14 10.70 -36.95 13.51
C ALA A 14 10.76 -35.44 13.77
N CYS A 15 11.02 -34.60 12.75
CA CYS A 15 11.03 -33.13 12.95
C CYS A 15 9.60 -32.53 12.92
N LEU A 16 8.65 -33.15 12.22
CA LEU A 16 7.23 -32.72 12.22
C LEU A 16 6.52 -33.01 13.55
N LEU A 17 6.88 -34.09 14.25
CA LEU A 17 6.24 -34.46 15.53
C LEU A 17 6.68 -33.59 16.72
N GLN A 18 7.84 -32.92 16.66
CA GLN A 18 8.29 -32.00 17.73
C GLN A 18 7.64 -30.61 17.66
N THR A 19 6.99 -30.25 16.55
CA THR A 19 6.31 -28.96 16.40
C THR A 19 4.86 -28.94 16.90
N VAL A 20 4.28 -30.09 17.24
CA VAL A 20 2.90 -30.20 17.75
C VAL A 20 2.89 -30.35 19.28
N GLY A 21 3.77 -29.63 19.97
CA GLY A 21 3.63 -29.38 21.40
C GLY A 21 2.51 -28.38 21.63
N VAL A 22 1.27 -28.86 21.62
CA VAL A 22 0.06 -28.08 21.94
C VAL A 22 0.16 -27.65 23.42
N SER A 23 0.67 -26.44 23.65
CA SER A 23 0.47 -25.74 24.92
C SER A 23 -0.94 -25.16 24.90
N SER A 24 -1.86 -25.85 25.57
CA SER A 24 -3.21 -25.39 25.85
C SER A 24 -3.15 -24.26 26.89
N ALA A 25 -2.90 -23.04 26.45
CA ALA A 25 -3.23 -21.84 27.20
C ALA A 25 -4.59 -21.31 26.68
N PRO A 26 -5.55 -21.01 27.57
CA PRO A 26 -6.86 -20.50 27.16
C PRO A 26 -6.72 -19.11 26.53
N PRO A 27 -7.53 -18.78 25.50
CA PRO A 27 -7.52 -17.45 24.91
C PRO A 27 -8.07 -16.44 25.91
N HIS A 28 -7.23 -15.48 26.29
CA HIS A 28 -7.68 -14.27 26.96
C HIS A 28 -8.48 -13.46 25.92
N GLN A 29 -9.79 -13.42 26.10
CA GLN A 29 -10.71 -12.62 25.32
C GLN A 29 -10.50 -11.15 25.69
N GLU A 30 -9.75 -10.39 24.87
CA GLU A 30 -9.81 -8.93 24.95
C GLU A 30 -11.07 -8.45 24.24
N VAL A 31 -12.10 -8.16 25.04
CA VAL A 31 -13.28 -7.42 24.63
C VAL A 31 -12.86 -5.97 24.42
N PHE A 32 -12.55 -5.60 23.18
CA PHE A 32 -12.47 -4.19 22.78
C PHE A 32 -13.89 -3.64 22.62
N ASN A 33 -14.42 -3.07 23.71
CA ASN A 33 -15.53 -2.14 23.63
C ASN A 33 -14.97 -0.77 23.21
N GLU A 34 -14.93 -0.47 21.91
CA GLU A 34 -14.80 0.92 21.46
C GLU A 34 -16.16 1.61 21.56
N VAL A 35 -16.32 2.29 22.69
CA VAL A 35 -17.31 3.34 22.90
C VAL A 35 -16.90 4.55 22.06
N TYR A 36 -17.71 4.90 21.06
CA TYR A 36 -17.62 6.19 20.37
C TYR A 36 -17.80 7.34 21.37
N PRO A 37 -16.84 8.26 21.54
CA PRO A 37 -17.12 9.54 22.18
C PRO A 37 -17.69 10.50 21.15
N SER A 38 -18.96 10.84 21.35
CA SER A 38 -19.60 12.01 20.75
C SER A 38 -18.93 13.28 21.31
N SER A 39 -18.28 14.05 20.45
CA SER A 39 -17.63 15.30 20.82
C SER A 39 -18.65 16.39 21.17
N ARG A 40 -18.71 16.77 22.45
CA ARG A 40 -19.11 18.12 22.87
C ARG A 40 -17.89 18.83 23.47
N LEU A 41 -17.73 20.07 22.99
CA LEU A 41 -16.82 21.13 23.40
C LEU A 41 -16.60 21.23 24.93
N LEU A 42 -15.38 21.56 25.36
CA LEU A 42 -15.04 22.54 26.42
C LEU A 42 -13.48 22.66 26.61
N PRO A 43 -12.97 23.76 27.20
CA PRO A 43 -11.60 24.30 27.03
C PRO A 43 -10.58 23.87 28.13
N PRO A 44 -9.30 24.28 28.05
CA PRO A 44 -8.21 23.61 28.74
C PRO A 44 -7.91 24.20 30.11
N SER A 45 -7.63 23.32 31.08
CA SER A 45 -6.90 23.69 32.29
C SER A 45 -6.07 22.51 32.80
N SER A 46 -4.76 22.72 32.78
CA SER A 46 -3.73 22.18 33.67
C SER A 46 -3.76 20.67 33.98
N PHE A 47 -2.92 19.90 33.27
CA PHE A 47 -2.55 18.54 33.71
C PHE A 47 -1.05 18.43 34.00
N ARG A 48 -0.75 18.03 35.23
CA ARG A 48 0.56 17.61 35.73
C ARG A 48 0.93 16.25 35.13
N LEU A 49 2.15 16.14 34.58
CA LEU A 49 2.77 14.89 34.19
C LEU A 49 3.35 14.17 35.41
N THR A 50 2.74 13.06 35.83
CA THR A 50 3.37 12.06 36.70
C THR A 50 3.96 10.95 35.85
N SER A 51 5.28 10.83 35.88
CA SER A 51 6.07 9.77 35.24
C SER A 51 5.77 8.40 35.87
N PHE A 52 5.22 7.47 35.09
CA PHE A 52 5.18 6.04 35.43
C PHE A 52 6.35 5.33 34.74
N VAL A 53 7.35 4.95 35.52
CA VAL A 53 8.43 4.04 35.08
C VAL A 53 7.92 2.61 35.24
N LYS A 54 7.59 1.95 34.13
CA LYS A 54 7.22 0.53 34.10
C LYS A 54 8.50 -0.31 33.99
N GLN A 55 8.93 -0.91 35.11
CA GLN A 55 10.03 -1.87 35.13
C GLN A 55 9.60 -3.16 34.42
N HIS A 56 10.25 -3.46 33.29
CA HIS A 56 10.14 -4.75 32.62
C HIS A 56 11.19 -5.71 33.19
N SER A 57 10.74 -6.77 33.86
CA SER A 57 11.59 -7.90 34.25
C SER A 57 12.10 -8.62 33.00
N ILE A 58 13.41 -8.63 32.84
CA ILE A 58 14.11 -9.36 31.77
C ILE A 58 14.14 -10.83 32.18
N VAL A 59 13.34 -11.66 31.51
CA VAL A 59 13.41 -13.12 31.63
C VAL A 59 14.61 -13.62 30.81
N PRO A 60 15.55 -14.38 31.40
CA PRO A 60 16.69 -14.92 30.66
C PRO A 60 16.21 -15.91 29.59
N ALA A 61 16.64 -15.69 28.35
CA ALA A 61 16.33 -16.57 27.24
C ALA A 61 16.96 -17.96 27.46
N PRO A 62 16.23 -19.05 27.15
CA PRO A 62 16.78 -20.39 27.24
C PRO A 62 17.95 -20.58 26.25
N PRO A 63 18.94 -21.42 26.58
CA PRO A 63 20.07 -21.69 25.72
C PRO A 63 19.60 -22.32 24.41
N LEU A 64 20.05 -21.75 23.29
CA LEU A 64 19.81 -22.26 21.94
C LEU A 64 20.50 -23.61 21.80
N THR A 65 19.75 -24.69 22.02
CA THR A 65 20.16 -26.04 21.63
C THR A 65 20.29 -26.08 20.12
N VAL A 66 21.39 -26.67 19.66
CA VAL A 66 21.81 -26.77 18.26
C VAL A 66 20.76 -27.54 17.46
N MET A 67 19.78 -26.81 16.92
CA MET A 67 18.84 -27.36 15.95
C MET A 67 19.61 -27.68 14.66
N SER A 68 19.49 -28.93 14.21
CA SER A 68 20.01 -29.39 12.93
C SER A 68 19.60 -28.42 11.80
N GLN A 69 20.56 -28.04 10.95
CA GLN A 69 20.37 -27.12 9.81
C GLN A 69 19.15 -27.51 8.95
N SER A 70 18.84 -28.80 8.86
CA SER A 70 17.70 -29.31 8.09
C SER A 70 16.35 -28.82 8.60
N CYS A 71 16.18 -28.55 9.90
CA CYS A 71 14.89 -28.08 10.44
C CYS A 71 14.75 -26.55 10.38
N TYR A 72 15.84 -25.81 10.19
CA TYR A 72 15.81 -24.36 9.97
C TYR A 72 15.24 -24.02 8.59
N LEU A 73 15.65 -24.76 7.55
CA LEU A 73 15.13 -24.57 6.19
C LEU A 73 13.64 -24.91 6.07
N ALA A 74 13.17 -25.95 6.77
CA ALA A 74 11.76 -26.32 6.79
C ALA A 74 10.88 -25.23 7.44
N ARG A 75 11.34 -24.60 8.52
CA ARG A 75 10.64 -23.47 9.16
C ARG A 75 10.56 -22.23 8.28
N ILE A 76 11.66 -21.88 7.60
CA ILE A 76 11.69 -20.74 6.67
C ILE A 76 10.70 -20.97 5.52
N LEU A 77 10.68 -22.18 4.94
CA LEU A 77 9.77 -22.52 3.84
C LEU A 77 8.29 -22.41 4.25
N LEU A 78 7.94 -22.89 5.45
CA LEU A 78 6.56 -22.85 5.96
C LEU A 78 6.10 -21.41 6.23
N LEU A 79 6.97 -20.58 6.82
CA LEU A 79 6.68 -19.17 7.08
C LEU A 79 6.47 -18.40 5.76
N THR A 80 7.28 -18.65 4.73
CA THR A 80 7.06 -18.03 3.42
C THR A 80 5.73 -18.42 2.80
N LEU A 81 5.31 -19.69 2.89
CA LEU A 81 4.04 -20.14 2.33
C LEU A 81 2.82 -19.54 3.06
N LEU A 82 2.91 -19.35 4.38
CA LEU A 82 1.84 -18.71 5.16
C LEU A 82 1.70 -17.22 4.78
N ILE A 83 2.80 -16.48 4.65
CA ILE A 83 2.78 -15.07 4.23
C ILE A 83 2.16 -14.91 2.83
N PHE A 84 2.45 -15.82 1.89
CA PHE A 84 1.84 -15.78 0.55
C PHE A 84 0.34 -16.17 0.52
N SER A 85 -0.18 -16.79 1.59
CA SER A 85 -1.60 -17.17 1.66
C SER A 85 -2.50 -16.04 2.16
N GLU A 86 -2.04 -15.22 3.10
CA GLU A 86 -2.82 -14.09 3.63
C GLU A 86 -2.86 -12.88 2.69
N ALA A 87 -1.85 -12.70 1.83
CA ALA A 87 -1.79 -11.58 0.87
C ALA A 87 -2.88 -11.61 -0.23
N ARG A 88 -3.64 -12.71 -0.37
CA ARG A 88 -4.72 -12.82 -1.39
C ARG A 88 -6.10 -12.40 -0.89
N HIS A 89 -6.24 -11.96 0.36
CA HIS A 89 -7.57 -11.72 0.95
C HIS A 89 -7.87 -10.28 1.37
N TYR A 90 -7.12 -9.30 0.84
CA TYR A 90 -7.26 -7.89 1.23
C TYR A 90 -7.36 -6.94 0.02
N GLU A 91 -8.33 -7.18 -0.87
CA GLU A 91 -8.81 -6.15 -1.82
C GLU A 91 -10.31 -6.33 -2.06
N HIS A 92 -11.17 -5.96 -1.10
CA HIS A 92 -12.59 -5.76 -1.42
C HIS A 92 -13.35 -4.91 -0.38
N LYS A 93 -13.22 -3.58 -0.42
CA LYS A 93 -14.36 -2.64 -0.15
C LYS A 93 -13.94 -1.17 -0.21
N ARG A 94 -14.18 -0.54 -1.36
CA ARG A 94 -14.77 0.81 -1.44
C ARG A 94 -15.57 0.89 -2.74
N HIS A 95 -16.87 0.69 -2.64
CA HIS A 95 -17.81 1.05 -3.70
C HIS A 95 -18.20 2.52 -3.48
N SER A 96 -17.54 3.43 -4.20
CA SER A 96 -18.14 4.73 -4.52
C SER A 96 -19.02 4.53 -5.76
N ASN A 97 -20.24 5.06 -5.73
CA ASN A 97 -21.25 4.93 -6.79
C ASN A 97 -20.96 5.83 -8.00
N GLU A 98 -19.71 5.89 -8.46
CA GLU A 98 -19.38 6.48 -9.75
C GLU A 98 -19.20 5.36 -10.77
N ALA A 99 -19.95 5.44 -11.88
CA ALA A 99 -19.87 4.44 -12.93
C ALA A 99 -18.42 4.33 -13.42
N PRO A 100 -17.79 3.14 -13.35
CA PRO A 100 -16.41 2.97 -13.75
C PRO A 100 -16.28 3.30 -15.25
N PHE A 101 -15.23 4.03 -15.62
CA PHE A 101 -14.85 4.26 -17.01
C PHE A 101 -14.80 2.92 -17.77
N VAL A 102 -15.53 2.86 -18.88
CA VAL A 102 -15.74 1.63 -19.67
C VAL A 102 -14.74 1.54 -20.83
N ASP A 103 -14.22 2.67 -21.31
CA ASP A 103 -13.30 2.75 -22.46
C ASP A 103 -12.37 3.98 -22.35
N VAL A 104 -11.20 3.94 -23.00
CA VAL A 104 -10.33 5.10 -23.29
C VAL A 104 -11.11 6.25 -23.92
N ASN A 105 -12.21 5.96 -24.63
CA ASN A 105 -13.12 6.98 -25.17
C ASN A 105 -13.68 7.91 -24.07
N ASP A 106 -13.73 7.46 -22.81
CA ASP A 106 -14.15 8.30 -21.69
C ASP A 106 -13.08 9.30 -21.21
N GLN A 107 -11.82 9.15 -21.62
CA GLN A 107 -10.79 10.16 -21.36
C GLN A 107 -10.83 11.33 -22.35
N SER A 108 -11.64 11.24 -23.40
CA SER A 108 -11.72 12.24 -24.46
C SER A 108 -12.06 13.65 -23.95
N GLU A 109 -12.77 13.76 -22.82
CA GLU A 109 -13.12 15.03 -22.19
C GLU A 109 -11.97 15.66 -21.37
N TYR A 110 -10.89 14.92 -21.12
CA TYR A 110 -9.76 15.35 -20.27
C TYR A 110 -8.43 15.47 -21.04
N ILE A 111 -8.37 14.95 -22.25
CA ILE A 111 -7.17 14.99 -23.11
C ILE A 111 -7.35 16.00 -24.24
N SER A 112 -6.26 16.65 -24.61
CA SER A 112 -6.16 17.47 -25.81
C SER A 112 -5.43 16.72 -26.91
N TYR A 113 -5.50 17.23 -28.14
CA TYR A 113 -4.78 16.68 -29.28
C TYR A 113 -3.82 17.73 -29.83
N ASP A 114 -2.59 17.33 -30.09
CA ASP A 114 -1.62 18.23 -30.72
C ASP A 114 -1.82 18.32 -32.25
N GLU A 115 -0.95 19.07 -32.92
CA GLU A 115 -0.95 19.26 -34.37
C GLU A 115 -0.87 17.94 -35.15
N HIS A 116 -0.27 16.90 -34.56
CA HIS A 116 -0.11 15.57 -35.14
C HIS A 116 -1.23 14.61 -34.71
N LYS A 117 -2.31 15.12 -34.10
CA LYS A 117 -3.41 14.32 -33.52
C LYS A 117 -2.94 13.34 -32.45
N LYS A 118 -1.83 13.61 -31.76
CA LYS A 118 -1.39 12.80 -30.62
C LYS A 118 -2.12 13.27 -29.36
N PRO A 119 -2.78 12.36 -28.63
CA PRO A 119 -3.45 12.71 -27.39
C PRO A 119 -2.43 13.08 -26.32
N TYR A 120 -2.66 14.20 -25.64
CA TYR A 120 -1.82 14.68 -24.57
C TYR A 120 -2.62 15.27 -23.40
N MET A 121 -1.99 15.29 -22.24
CA MET A 121 -2.45 16.00 -21.05
C MET A 121 -1.34 16.93 -20.57
N LEU A 122 -1.70 18.05 -19.96
CA LEU A 122 -0.73 18.93 -19.30
C LEU A 122 -0.76 18.58 -17.83
N CYS A 123 0.40 18.30 -17.23
CA CYS A 123 0.50 18.03 -15.80
C CYS A 123 1.52 18.97 -15.18
N MET A 124 1.26 19.41 -13.95
CA MET A 124 2.26 20.15 -13.19
C MET A 124 3.41 19.23 -12.82
N VAL A 125 4.63 19.76 -12.89
CA VAL A 125 5.86 19.12 -12.46
C VAL A 125 6.62 20.11 -11.59
N THR A 126 6.78 19.77 -10.32
CA THR A 126 7.63 20.54 -9.40
C THR A 126 9.07 20.06 -9.52
N THR A 127 9.97 20.99 -9.78
CA THR A 127 11.43 20.83 -9.73
C THR A 127 11.97 21.57 -8.51
N ALA A 128 13.27 21.49 -8.23
CA ALA A 128 13.87 22.17 -7.08
C ALA A 128 13.67 23.70 -7.09
N GLU A 129 13.50 24.30 -8.27
CA GLU A 129 13.48 25.76 -8.44
C GLU A 129 12.11 26.29 -8.87
N THR A 130 11.32 25.48 -9.58
CA THR A 130 10.10 25.96 -10.23
C THR A 130 9.05 24.84 -10.38
N THR A 131 7.79 25.26 -10.46
CA THR A 131 6.69 24.41 -10.90
C THR A 131 6.33 24.78 -12.33
N VAL A 132 6.37 23.82 -13.23
CA VAL A 132 6.10 24.02 -14.66
C VAL A 132 5.06 23.05 -15.17
N SER A 133 4.27 23.49 -16.15
CA SER A 133 3.33 22.62 -16.86
C SER A 133 4.08 21.82 -17.93
N LYS A 134 4.00 20.49 -17.84
CA LYS A 134 4.65 19.54 -18.75
C LYS A 134 3.60 18.83 -19.59
N ARG A 135 3.84 18.75 -20.90
CA ARG A 135 3.03 17.94 -21.82
C ARG A 135 3.38 16.46 -21.69
N CYS A 136 2.37 15.65 -21.40
CA CYS A 136 2.45 14.21 -21.25
C CYS A 136 1.71 13.55 -22.42
N TYR A 137 2.31 12.54 -23.05
CA TYR A 137 1.74 11.87 -24.21
C TYR A 137 1.38 10.42 -23.88
N LEU A 138 0.30 9.94 -24.50
CA LEU A 138 -0.02 8.51 -24.48
C LEU A 138 0.95 7.76 -25.43
N PRO A 139 1.52 6.61 -25.03
CA PRO A 139 2.39 5.83 -25.91
C PRO A 139 1.68 5.41 -27.21
N GLU A 140 2.37 5.54 -28.33
CA GLU A 140 1.82 5.18 -29.66
C GLU A 140 1.66 3.67 -29.85
N GLN A 141 2.51 2.88 -29.20
CA GLN A 141 2.43 1.42 -29.22
C GLN A 141 1.32 0.95 -28.27
N ARG A 142 0.07 1.21 -28.65
CA ARG A 142 -1.07 0.48 -28.10
C ARG A 142 -0.97 -0.94 -28.65
N SER A 143 -0.35 -1.86 -27.91
CA SER A 143 -0.60 -3.26 -28.16
C SER A 143 -2.11 -3.45 -28.04
N LYS A 144 -2.74 -4.03 -29.06
CA LYS A 144 -4.21 -4.19 -29.15
C LYS A 144 -4.85 -4.88 -27.94
N SER A 145 -4.05 -5.42 -27.02
CA SER A 145 -4.50 -6.11 -25.81
C SER A 145 -4.61 -5.24 -24.56
N HIS A 146 -4.11 -4.00 -24.53
CA HIS A 146 -4.10 -3.19 -23.32
C HIS A 146 -4.56 -1.75 -23.54
N ASP A 147 -5.68 -1.40 -22.91
CA ASP A 147 -6.18 -0.03 -22.83
C ASP A 147 -5.27 0.77 -21.89
N MET A 148 -4.39 1.59 -22.47
CA MET A 148 -3.53 2.51 -21.73
C MET A 148 -4.23 3.86 -21.59
N GLY A 149 -4.13 4.48 -20.41
CA GLY A 149 -4.62 5.82 -20.15
C GLY A 149 -3.52 6.75 -19.64
N LEU A 150 -3.86 8.05 -19.57
CA LEU A 150 -2.98 9.10 -19.09
C LEU A 150 -3.66 9.87 -17.95
N ALA A 151 -2.91 10.13 -16.89
CA ALA A 151 -3.34 10.93 -15.75
C ALA A 151 -2.18 11.82 -15.27
N CYS A 152 -2.50 12.81 -14.45
CA CYS A 152 -1.51 13.50 -13.64
C CYS A 152 -1.46 12.89 -12.23
N TYR A 153 -0.34 13.03 -11.54
CA TYR A 153 -0.22 12.60 -10.15
C TYR A 153 0.49 13.65 -9.28
N ALA A 154 0.24 13.57 -7.98
CA ALA A 154 1.03 14.22 -6.95
C ALA A 154 1.30 13.23 -5.81
N LEU A 155 2.54 13.22 -5.34
CA LEU A 155 3.02 12.45 -4.18
C LEU A 155 3.70 13.43 -3.24
N TRP A 156 3.31 13.47 -1.97
CA TRP A 156 3.93 14.37 -1.01
C TRP A 156 4.10 13.75 0.38
N HIS A 157 5.11 14.24 1.10
CA HIS A 157 5.42 13.89 2.48
C HIS A 157 6.04 15.10 3.18
N GLY A 158 5.32 15.68 4.14
CA GLY A 158 5.69 16.97 4.74
C GLY A 158 5.75 18.06 3.66
N ASN A 159 6.93 18.66 3.47
CA ASN A 159 7.16 19.71 2.48
C ASN A 159 7.69 19.19 1.12
N MET A 160 7.95 17.89 1.02
CA MET A 160 8.45 17.28 -0.21
C MET A 160 7.27 16.96 -1.12
N VAL A 161 7.32 17.42 -2.37
CA VAL A 161 6.27 17.23 -3.38
C VAL A 161 6.90 16.73 -4.67
N VAL A 162 6.34 15.66 -5.23
CA VAL A 162 6.69 15.10 -6.53
C VAL A 162 5.42 15.04 -7.36
N GLN A 163 5.41 15.74 -8.49
CA GLN A 163 4.29 15.77 -9.42
C GLN A 163 4.73 15.34 -10.81
N GLY A 164 3.81 14.79 -11.60
CA GLY A 164 4.11 14.52 -13.00
C GLY A 164 3.04 13.75 -13.77
N CYS A 165 3.49 13.18 -14.88
CA CYS A 165 2.70 12.35 -15.78
C CYS A 165 2.63 10.92 -15.25
N TRP A 166 1.43 10.34 -15.24
CA TRP A 166 1.23 8.93 -14.93
C TRP A 166 0.57 8.22 -16.10
N THR A 167 1.29 7.29 -16.72
CA THR A 167 0.78 6.49 -17.83
C THR A 167 0.70 5.03 -17.38
N ASN A 168 -0.50 4.46 -17.37
CA ASN A 168 -0.71 3.07 -16.96
C ASN A 168 -1.92 2.46 -17.68
N GLN A 169 -2.19 1.18 -17.45
CA GLN A 169 -3.42 0.53 -17.89
C GLN A 169 -4.64 1.23 -17.26
N MET A 170 -5.72 1.35 -18.03
CA MET A 170 -6.95 2.04 -17.61
C MET A 170 -7.54 1.45 -16.32
N THR A 171 -7.40 0.13 -16.13
CA THR A 171 -7.78 -0.58 -14.90
C THR A 171 -7.08 -0.01 -13.66
N SER A 172 -5.80 0.33 -13.78
CA SER A 172 -5.00 0.97 -12.74
C SER A 172 -5.17 2.49 -12.68
N LEU A 173 -6.06 3.09 -13.47
CA LEU A 173 -6.39 4.51 -13.40
C LEU A 173 -7.82 4.74 -12.90
N LYS A 174 -8.58 3.69 -12.62
CA LYS A 174 -9.95 3.77 -12.11
C LYS A 174 -10.04 4.46 -10.75
N GLN A 175 -8.95 4.48 -9.99
CA GLN A 175 -8.84 5.20 -8.71
C GLN A 175 -8.43 6.68 -8.86
N CYS A 176 -8.21 7.17 -10.09
CA CYS A 176 -7.89 8.56 -10.32
C CYS A 176 -9.17 9.40 -10.42
N GLU A 177 -9.16 10.54 -9.77
CA GLU A 177 -10.33 11.41 -9.65
C GLU A 177 -10.45 12.39 -10.83
N LYS A 178 -11.65 12.87 -11.09
CA LYS A 178 -11.91 13.82 -12.18
C LYS A 178 -11.57 15.24 -11.75
N ARG A 179 -10.63 15.90 -12.44
CA ARG A 179 -10.23 17.31 -12.28
C ARG A 179 -9.71 17.75 -10.91
N ARG A 180 -9.58 16.84 -9.94
CA ARG A 180 -9.08 17.12 -8.59
C ARG A 180 -8.16 16.00 -8.15
N CYS A 181 -7.22 16.32 -7.27
CA CYS A 181 -6.24 15.36 -6.76
C CYS A 181 -6.35 15.27 -5.21
N PRO A 182 -7.46 14.72 -4.68
CA PRO A 182 -7.57 14.47 -3.24
C PRO A 182 -6.74 13.25 -2.84
N SER A 183 -6.15 13.29 -1.65
CA SER A 183 -5.57 12.09 -1.03
C SER A 183 -6.29 11.78 0.26
N GLY A 184 -6.58 10.49 0.46
CA GLY A 184 -7.13 10.01 1.72
C GLY A 184 -6.14 10.13 2.87
N THR A 185 -6.63 9.89 4.08
CA THR A 185 -5.79 9.89 5.28
C THR A 185 -4.71 8.81 5.21
N SER A 186 -3.49 9.18 5.59
CA SER A 186 -2.32 8.29 5.57
C SER A 186 -1.65 8.26 6.94
N THR A 187 -1.50 7.06 7.50
CA THR A 187 -0.82 6.87 8.79
C THR A 187 0.69 7.05 8.71
N SER A 188 1.27 6.91 7.51
CA SER A 188 2.70 7.12 7.27
C SER A 188 3.06 8.59 7.01
N GLY A 189 2.06 9.46 6.84
CA GLY A 189 2.25 10.84 6.40
C GLY A 189 2.64 10.97 4.92
N ILE A 190 2.67 9.87 4.17
CA ILE A 190 2.90 9.88 2.72
C ILE A 190 1.54 9.89 2.04
N TYR A 191 1.29 10.93 1.25
CA TYR A 191 0.05 11.12 0.53
C TYR A 191 0.27 10.98 -0.97
N PHE A 192 -0.70 10.38 -1.63
CA PHE A 192 -0.69 10.16 -3.07
C PHE A 192 -2.07 10.44 -3.64
N CYS A 193 -2.12 11.10 -4.78
CA CYS A 193 -3.33 11.26 -5.58
C CYS A 193 -2.99 11.19 -7.07
N CYS A 194 -3.98 10.80 -7.87
CA CYS A 194 -3.94 10.92 -9.32
C CYS A 194 -5.26 11.46 -9.85
N CYS A 195 -5.20 12.16 -10.98
CA CYS A 195 -6.35 12.86 -11.52
C CYS A 195 -6.34 12.97 -13.04
N PHE A 196 -7.53 13.15 -13.62
CA PHE A 196 -7.71 13.42 -15.04
C PHE A 196 -7.97 14.91 -15.31
N GLY A 197 -7.25 15.47 -16.29
CA GLY A 197 -7.44 16.83 -16.78
C GLY A 197 -6.16 17.64 -16.77
N HIS A 198 -6.13 18.70 -17.57
CA HIS A 198 -5.00 19.62 -17.61
C HIS A 198 -4.76 20.25 -16.24
N GLU A 199 -3.54 20.10 -15.75
CA GLU A 199 -3.02 20.73 -14.52
C GLU A 199 -3.85 20.37 -13.27
N CYS A 200 -4.61 19.27 -13.31
CA CYS A 200 -5.46 18.86 -12.19
C CYS A 200 -4.68 18.53 -10.92
N ASN A 201 -3.38 18.26 -11.05
CA ASN A 201 -2.48 17.98 -9.94
C ASN A 201 -1.84 19.24 -9.35
N ASP A 202 -2.18 20.45 -9.82
CA ASP A 202 -1.71 21.73 -9.25
C ASP A 202 -2.23 21.93 -7.82
N SER A 203 -3.52 21.65 -7.60
CA SER A 203 -4.15 21.64 -6.29
C SER A 203 -4.26 20.23 -5.74
N PHE A 204 -3.36 19.85 -4.83
CA PHE A 204 -3.41 18.60 -4.07
C PHE A 204 -3.60 18.91 -2.58
N ALA A 205 -4.42 18.10 -1.90
CA ALA A 205 -4.69 18.27 -0.48
C ALA A 205 -4.97 16.90 0.16
N ALA A 206 -4.65 16.79 1.45
CA ALA A 206 -5.16 15.71 2.28
C ALA A 206 -6.62 16.03 2.62
N GLU A 207 -7.52 15.07 2.45
CA GLU A 207 -8.88 15.18 2.97
C GLU A 207 -8.81 15.15 4.51
N GLU A 208 -9.36 16.19 5.15
CA GLU A 208 -9.51 16.28 6.61
C GLU A 208 -10.68 15.43 7.13
#